data_AF-A0A5D0UNZ1-F1
#
_entry.id   AF-A0A5D0UNZ1-F1
#
_cell.length_a   1.000
_cell.length_b   1.000
_cell.length_c   1.000
_cell.angle_alpha   90.00
_cell.angle_beta   90.00
_cell.angle_gamma   90.00
#
_symmetry.space_group_name_H-M   'P 1'
#
loop_
_entity.id
_entity.type
_entity.pdbx_description
1 polymer ?
#
loop_
_entity_poly.entity_id
_entity_poly.type
_entity_poly.pdbx_seq_one_letter_code
_entity_poly.pdbx_strand_id
1 'polypeptide(L)' 'MPQKTESFSSRHFSQSNPAGPGQDDVPALLRRVADSIEELGQVWIQDLVLHNEVTADGDWFSVTVYFREESE' A
#
# COMPACT_ATOMS: atom_id res chain seq x y z
N MET A 1 -20.88 11.86 29.72
CA MET A 1 -19.74 10.92 29.64
C MET A 1 -19.02 11.22 28.34
N PRO A 2 -17.70 11.49 28.32
CA PRO A 2 -17.01 11.66 27.06
C PRO A 2 -16.99 10.30 26.33
N GLN A 3 -17.45 10.27 25.08
CA GLN A 3 -17.22 9.12 24.21
C GLN A 3 -15.71 9.02 23.99
N LYS A 4 -15.13 7.90 24.42
CA LYS A 4 -13.77 7.53 24.05
C LYS A 4 -13.77 7.36 22.53
N THR A 5 -13.20 8.31 21.82
CA THR A 5 -12.99 8.17 20.38
C THR A 5 -11.98 7.04 20.26
N GLU A 6 -12.43 5.83 19.94
CA GLU A 6 -11.55 4.73 19.58
C GLU A 6 -10.79 5.20 18.34
N SER A 7 -9.54 5.63 18.54
CA SER A 7 -8.66 6.00 17.44
C SER A 7 -8.29 4.71 16.74
N PHE A 8 -9.04 4.34 15.70
CA PHE A 8 -8.64 3.26 14.81
C PHE A 8 -7.33 3.70 14.13
N SER A 9 -6.22 3.18 14.62
CA SER A 9 -4.91 3.40 14.04
C SER A 9 -4.83 2.54 12.78
N SER A 10 -5.35 3.03 11.66
CA SER A 10 -5.13 2.38 10.36
C SER A 10 -3.63 2.37 10.06
N ARG A 11 -3.04 1.16 10.02
CA ARG A 11 -1.66 0.96 9.59
C ARG A 11 -1.63 1.05 8.07
N HIS A 12 -0.51 1.51 7.52
CA HIS A 12 -0.34 1.55 6.07
C HIS A 12 1.11 1.38 5.66
N PHE A 13 1.31 0.95 4.42
CA PHE A 13 2.59 1.03 3.72
C PHE A 13 2.37 1.48 2.28
N SER A 14 3.36 2.16 1.70
CA SER A 14 3.37 2.53 0.28
C SER A 14 4.54 1.85 -0.40
N GLN A 15 4.32 1.33 -1.61
CA GLN A 15 5.34 0.64 -2.38
C GLN A 15 5.28 1.07 -3.84
N SER A 16 6.45 1.24 -4.44
CA SER A 16 6.63 1.51 -5.86
C SER A 16 7.60 0.50 -6.46
N ASN A 17 7.65 0.40 -7.79
CA ASN A 17 8.76 -0.25 -8.44
C ASN A 17 10.06 0.55 -8.25
N PRO A 18 11.24 -0.10 -8.27
CA PRO A 18 12.52 0.58 -8.31
C PRO A 18 12.61 1.53 -9.51
N ALA A 19 13.32 2.64 -9.33
CA ALA A 19 13.57 3.60 -10.41
C ALA A 19 14.34 2.94 -11.57
N GLY A 20 14.01 3.35 -12.80
CA GLY A 20 14.64 2.84 -14.02
C GLY A 20 13.76 1.85 -14.80
N PRO A 21 14.36 0.90 -15.54
CA PRO A 21 13.61 0.00 -16.42
C PRO A 21 12.51 -0.78 -15.68
N GLY A 22 11.26 -0.61 -16.13
CA GLY A 22 10.09 -1.25 -15.52
C GLY A 22 9.51 -0.51 -14.33
N GLN A 23 9.95 0.73 -14.03
CA GLN A 23 9.33 1.54 -12.97
C GLN A 23 7.83 1.80 -13.21
N ASP A 24 7.41 1.80 -14.47
CA ASP A 24 6.05 2.00 -14.96
C ASP A 24 5.23 0.69 -15.07
N ASP A 25 5.84 -0.46 -14.81
CA ASP A 25 5.20 -1.78 -14.93
C ASP A 25 4.21 -2.02 -13.76
N VAL A 26 2.95 -1.61 -13.99
CA VAL A 26 1.85 -1.79 -13.02
C VAL A 26 1.63 -3.27 -12.65
N PRO A 27 1.58 -4.24 -13.59
CA PRO A 27 1.52 -5.65 -13.23
C PRO A 27 2.66 -6.13 -12.32
N ALA A 28 3.90 -5.69 -12.54
CA ALA A 28 5.01 -6.02 -11.65
C ALA A 28 4.82 -5.42 -10.26
N LEU A 29 4.35 -4.17 -10.17
CA LEU A 29 4.04 -3.51 -8.90
C LEU A 29 2.98 -4.28 -8.11
N LEU A 30 1.89 -4.70 -8.76
CA LEU A 30 0.81 -5.44 -8.09
C LEU A 30 1.27 -6.79 -7.53
N ARG A 31 2.19 -7.48 -8.21
CA ARG A 31 2.78 -8.73 -7.68
C ARG A 31 3.62 -8.46 -6.43
N ARG A 32 4.48 -7.43 -6.47
CA ARG A 32 5.32 -7.05 -5.31
C ARG A 32 4.46 -6.65 -4.10
N VAL A 33 3.37 -5.93 -4.34
CA VAL A 33 2.42 -5.56 -3.29
C VAL A 33 1.74 -6.80 -2.72
N ALA A 34 1.37 -7.76 -3.56
CA ALA A 34 0.82 -9.03 -3.10
C ALA A 34 1.83 -9.79 -2.21
N ASP A 35 3.10 -9.86 -2.61
CA ASP A 35 4.17 -10.47 -1.81
C ASP A 35 4.31 -9.76 -0.45
N SER A 36 4.30 -8.42 -0.43
CA SER A 36 4.35 -7.64 0.83
C SER A 36 3.10 -7.83 1.70
N ILE A 37 1.92 -8.04 1.12
CA ILE A 37 0.70 -8.36 1.88
C ILE A 37 0.81 -9.75 2.50
N GLU A 38 1.37 -10.73 1.78
CA GLU A 38 1.59 -12.08 2.32
C GLU A 38 2.54 -12.07 3.53
N GLU A 39 3.59 -11.24 3.48
CA GLU A 39 4.54 -11.04 4.59
C GLU A 39 3.91 -10.43 5.85
N LEU A 40 2.82 -9.66 5.73
CA LEU A 40 2.10 -9.11 6.89
C LEU A 40 1.37 -10.19 7.71
N GLY A 41 1.12 -11.36 7.13
CA GLY A 41 0.35 -12.44 7.76
C GLY A 41 -1.13 -12.09 7.89
N GLN A 42 -1.72 -12.40 9.04
CA GLN A 42 -3.17 -12.33 9.25
C GLN A 42 -3.64 -10.90 9.59
N VAL A 43 -3.91 -10.13 8.53
CA VAL A 43 -4.39 -8.75 8.61
C VAL A 43 -5.68 -8.55 7.82
N TRP A 44 -6.50 -7.60 8.24
CA TRP A 44 -7.65 -7.15 7.46
C TRP A 44 -7.23 -5.99 6.57
N ILE A 45 -7.25 -6.20 5.25
CA ILE A 45 -6.98 -5.15 4.27
C ILE A 45 -8.21 -4.25 4.12
N GLN A 46 -8.03 -2.97 4.38
CA GLN A 46 -9.09 -1.95 4.36
C GLN A 46 -9.23 -1.33 2.99
N ASP A 47 -8.11 -0.93 2.37
CA ASP A 47 -8.09 -0.22 1.10
C ASP A 47 -6.74 -0.37 0.38
N LEU A 48 -6.75 -0.23 -0.95
CA LEU A 48 -5.58 -0.13 -1.81
C LEU A 48 -5.73 1.07 -2.74
N VAL A 49 -4.82 2.04 -2.63
CA VAL A 49 -4.82 3.25 -3.45
C VAL A 49 -3.65 3.21 -4.42
N LEU A 50 -3.93 3.19 -5.73
CA LEU A 50 -2.92 3.38 -6.77
C LEU A 50 -2.73 4.87 -7.03
N HIS A 51 -1.50 5.36 -6.84
CA HIS A 51 -1.09 6.70 -7.19
C HIS A 51 -0.20 6.66 -8.44
N ASN A 52 -0.35 7.66 -9.31
CA ASN A 52 0.51 7.88 -10.45
C ASN A 52 1.20 9.24 -10.33
N GLU A 53 2.52 9.25 -10.44
CA GLU A 53 3.32 10.47 -10.48
C GLU A 53 4.06 10.54 -11.81
N VAL A 54 4.02 11.70 -12.49
CA VAL A 54 4.85 11.93 -13.68
C VAL A 54 6.15 12.57 -13.21
N THR A 55 7.26 11.84 -13.35
CA THR A 55 8.59 12.30 -12.90
C THR A 55 9.50 12.61 -14.08
N ALA A 56 10.71 13.13 -13.79
CA ALA A 56 11.72 13.36 -14.83
C ALA A 56 12.14 12.06 -15.55
N ASP A 57 11.97 10.91 -14.89
CA ASP A 57 12.34 9.60 -15.41
C ASP A 57 11.15 8.85 -16.07
N GLY A 58 9.98 9.49 -16.12
CA GLY A 58 8.74 8.92 -16.66
C GLY A 58 7.66 8.67 -15.60
N ASP A 59 6.64 7.91 -15.96
CA ASP A 59 5.56 7.54 -15.04
C ASP A 59 6.11 6.67 -13.91
N TRP A 60 5.74 7.01 -12.67
CA TRP A 60 6.09 6.26 -11.48
C TRP A 60 4.83 5.96 -10.66
N PHE A 61 4.44 4.68 -10.66
CA PHE A 61 3.28 4.22 -9.93
C PHE A 61 3.66 3.77 -8.52
N SER A 62 2.79 4.04 -7.56
CA SER A 62 2.87 3.50 -6.21
C SER A 62 1.51 2.99 -5.75
N VAL A 63 1.50 1.95 -4.92
CA VAL A 63 0.29 1.49 -4.24
C VAL A 63 0.46 1.72 -2.75
N THR A 64 -0.53 2.35 -2.13
CA THR A 64 -0.64 2.45 -0.67
C THR A 64 -1.68 1.45 -0.18
N VAL A 65 -1.29 0.57 0.73
CA VAL A 65 -2.16 -0.42 1.35
C VAL A 65 -2.50 0.01 2.76
N TYR A 66 -3.79 0.08 3.09
CA TYR A 66 -4.29 0.34 4.43
C TYR A 66 -4.80 -0.96 5.06
N PHE A 67 -4.39 -1.24 6.29
CA PHE A 67 -4.71 -2.49 6.97
C PHE A 67 -4.76 -2.33 8.49
N ARG A 68 -5.38 -3.31 9.15
CA ARG A 68 -5.49 -3.43 10.61
C ARG A 68 -5.23 -4.87 11.04
N GLU A 69 -5.00 -5.12 12.32
CA GLU A 69 -4.90 -6.51 12.81
C GLU A 69 -6.28 -7.16 12.70
N GLU A 70 -6.34 -8.45 12.34
CA GLU A 70 -7.63 -9.15 12.27
C GLU A 70 -8.31 -9.27 13.65
N SER A 71 -7.54 -9.09 14.73
CA SER A 71 -7.99 -9.17 16.13
C SER A 71 -8.52 -7.85 16.71
N GLU A 72 -8.48 -6.74 15.97
CA GLU A 72 -9.04 -5.46 16.41
C GLU A 72 -10.56 -5.36 16.21
#